data_AF-A0A7C5XW22-F1
#
_entry.id   AF-A0A7C5XW22-F1
#
_cell.length_a   1.000
_cell.length_b   1.000
_cell.length_c   1.000
_cell.angle_alpha   90.00
_cell.angle_beta   90.00
_cell.angle_gamma   90.00
#
_symmetry.space_group_name_H-M   'P 1'
#
loop_
_entity.id
_entity.type
_entity.pdbx_description
1 polymer ?
#
loop_
_entity_poly.entity_id
_entity_poly.type
_entity_poly.pdbx_seq_one_letter_code
_entity_poly.pdbx_strand_id
1 'polypeptide(L)'
;MSVLGRLEALEAAGALRPIDLRLARFCARVHREEGGDPAGVDAVALAAALASRRAGEGDVCVPLARHAGRVALAAGGDGAGPALDAPPLAEWRRALEASPAVGGPGDHQPLILDGDLLYLGRHWGWEAQVAAHLRARMGRDEPVDEARLRAGLERLFGPLRTEAVDWQRAAAALAVLRPLAVVTGGPGTGKTTTV
;
A
#
# COMPACT_ATOMS: atom_id res chain seq x y z
N MET A 1 16.78 24.27 -13.94
CA MET A 1 15.68 23.56 -14.62
C MET A 1 14.68 23.15 -13.54
N SER A 2 13.40 23.50 -13.66
CA SER A 2 12.40 23.15 -12.63
C SER A 2 12.21 21.64 -12.52
N VAL A 3 11.72 21.14 -11.37
CA VAL A 3 11.40 19.71 -11.22
C VAL A 3 10.38 19.26 -12.26
N LEU A 4 9.38 20.08 -12.57
CA LEU A 4 8.39 19.77 -13.62
C LEU A 4 9.04 19.54 -14.99
N GLY A 5 10.04 20.35 -15.38
CA GLY A 5 10.77 20.14 -16.63
C GLY A 5 11.59 18.85 -16.63
N ARG A 6 12.15 18.45 -15.48
CA ARG A 6 12.83 17.14 -15.34
C ARG A 6 11.85 15.98 -15.43
N LEU A 7 10.65 16.12 -14.87
CA LEU A 7 9.59 15.12 -14.97
C LEU A 7 9.06 14.98 -16.41
N GLU A 8 9.00 16.07 -17.18
CA GLU A 8 8.69 16.03 -18.61
C GLU A 8 9.76 15.27 -19.39
N ALA A 9 11.05 15.51 -19.11
CA ALA A 9 12.13 14.75 -19.73
C ALA A 9 12.08 13.25 -19.37
N LEU A 10 11.72 12.92 -18.13
CA LEU A 10 11.52 11.54 -17.69
C LEU A 10 10.34 10.85 -18.39
N GLU A 11 9.25 11.57 -18.63
CA GLU A 11 8.10 11.08 -19.39
C GLU A 11 8.44 10.86 -20.87
N ALA A 12 9.11 11.83 -21.50
CA ALA A 12 9.60 11.71 -22.88
C ALA A 12 10.60 10.55 -23.06
N ALA A 13 11.38 10.23 -22.03
CA ALA A 13 12.29 9.09 -22.01
C ALA A 13 11.62 7.76 -21.62
N GLY A 14 10.30 7.74 -21.40
CA GLY A 14 9.53 6.53 -21.07
C GLY A 14 9.65 6.03 -19.63
N ALA A 15 10.30 6.79 -18.74
CA ALA A 15 10.46 6.42 -17.32
C ALA A 15 9.24 6.78 -16.45
N LEU A 16 8.37 7.65 -16.97
CA LEU A 16 7.08 8.01 -16.39
C LEU A 16 6.00 7.83 -17.44
N ARG A 17 4.81 7.48 -16.99
CA ARG A 17 3.61 7.49 -17.83
C ARG A 17 3.01 8.90 -17.85
N PRO A 18 2.21 9.25 -18.86
CA PRO A 18 1.54 10.55 -18.92
C PRO A 18 0.72 10.88 -17.68
N ILE A 19 0.10 9.88 -17.05
CA ILE A 19 -0.69 10.05 -15.83
C ILE A 19 0.16 10.44 -14.62
N ASP A 20 1.40 9.97 -14.54
CA ASP A 20 2.32 10.26 -13.43
C ASP A 20 2.71 11.74 -13.45
N LEU A 21 3.07 12.24 -14.65
CA LEU A 21 3.35 13.66 -14.88
C LEU A 21 2.09 14.52 -14.66
N ARG A 22 0.91 14.06 -15.08
CA ARG A 22 -0.34 14.81 -14.91
C ARG A 22 -0.69 14.99 -13.43
N LEU A 23 -0.51 13.94 -12.61
CA LEU A 23 -0.73 14.03 -11.17
C LEU A 23 0.28 14.98 -10.51
N ALA A 24 1.55 14.94 -10.93
CA ALA A 24 2.58 15.85 -10.43
C ALA A 24 2.23 17.32 -10.72
N ARG A 25 1.82 17.63 -11.95
CA ARG A 25 1.35 18.97 -12.34
C ARG A 25 0.11 19.38 -11.55
N PHE A 26 -0.81 18.46 -11.31
CA PHE A 26 -2.02 18.72 -10.52
C PHE A 26 -1.66 19.10 -9.08
N CYS A 27 -0.86 18.29 -8.39
CA CYS A 27 -0.49 18.55 -6.99
C CYS A 27 0.36 19.81 -6.85
N ALA A 28 1.28 20.06 -7.78
CA ALA A 28 2.07 21.30 -7.82
C ALA A 28 1.19 22.54 -8.01
N ARG A 29 0.14 22.44 -8.83
CA ARG A 29 -0.82 23.53 -9.05
C ARG A 29 -1.64 23.80 -7.79
N VAL A 30 -2.25 22.76 -7.20
CA VAL A 30 -3.00 22.88 -5.93
C VAL A 30 -2.12 23.50 -4.85
N HIS A 31 -0.88 23.04 -4.71
CA HIS A 31 0.07 23.57 -3.75
C HIS A 31 0.31 25.09 -3.91
N ARG A 32 0.44 25.58 -5.15
CA ARG A 32 0.62 27.02 -5.42
C ARG A 32 -0.65 27.83 -5.22
N GLU A 33 -1.79 27.30 -5.64
CA GLU A 33 -3.08 28.02 -5.65
C GLU A 33 -3.69 28.10 -4.25
N GLU A 34 -3.46 27.10 -3.40
CA GLU A 34 -4.09 26.97 -2.08
C GLU A 34 -3.12 27.29 -0.92
N GLY A 35 -2.06 28.06 -1.18
CA GLY A 35 -1.22 28.66 -0.15
C GLY A 35 -0.15 27.75 0.48
N GLY A 36 0.29 26.72 -0.23
CA GLY A 36 1.46 25.92 0.17
C GLY A 36 2.77 26.73 0.10
N ASP A 37 3.77 26.32 0.87
CA ASP A 37 5.10 26.94 0.88
C ASP A 37 5.77 26.86 -0.51
N PRO A 38 6.04 27.98 -1.20
CA PRO A 38 6.66 27.97 -2.52
C PRO A 38 7.95 27.15 -2.63
N ALA A 39 8.71 27.00 -1.53
CA ALA A 39 9.92 26.18 -1.50
C ALA A 39 9.64 24.67 -1.59
N GLY A 40 8.44 24.22 -1.20
CA GLY A 40 8.05 22.81 -1.15
C GLY A 40 7.45 22.26 -2.45
N VAL A 41 7.11 23.11 -3.43
CA VAL A 41 6.37 22.70 -4.63
C VAL A 41 7.07 21.59 -5.44
N ASP A 42 8.39 21.65 -5.51
CA ASP A 42 9.21 20.69 -6.25
C ASP A 42 9.23 19.32 -5.54
N ALA A 43 9.27 19.31 -4.21
CA ALA A 43 9.19 18.09 -3.40
C ALA A 43 7.81 17.42 -3.51
N VAL A 44 6.74 18.23 -3.56
CA VAL A 44 5.35 17.77 -3.75
C VAL A 44 5.17 17.20 -5.16
N ALA A 45 5.69 17.86 -6.19
CA ALA A 45 5.60 17.39 -7.58
C ALA A 45 6.32 16.04 -7.76
N LEU A 46 7.52 15.90 -7.20
CA LEU A 46 8.28 14.65 -7.22
C LEU A 46 7.52 13.53 -6.48
N ALA A 47 7.02 13.81 -5.28
CA ALA A 47 6.25 12.86 -4.48
C ALA A 47 5.02 12.33 -5.23
N ALA A 48 4.27 13.23 -5.87
CA ALA A 48 3.11 12.89 -6.67
C ALA A 48 3.47 11.99 -7.87
N ALA A 49 4.51 12.34 -8.63
CA ALA A 49 4.99 11.52 -9.75
C ALA A 49 5.42 10.13 -9.28
N LEU A 50 6.21 10.06 -8.20
CA LEU A 50 6.71 8.81 -7.64
C LEU A 50 5.56 7.93 -7.12
N ALA A 51 4.62 8.49 -6.35
CA ALA A 51 3.47 7.75 -5.86
C ALA A 51 2.60 7.20 -7.00
N SER A 52 2.38 7.98 -8.06
CA SER A 52 1.63 7.53 -9.23
C SER A 52 2.34 6.39 -9.98
N ARG A 53 3.65 6.54 -10.20
CA ARG A 53 4.48 5.52 -10.86
C ARG A 53 4.47 4.21 -10.07
N ARG A 54 4.75 4.26 -8.77
CA ARG A 54 4.76 3.09 -7.89
C ARG A 54 3.39 2.40 -7.81
N ALA A 55 2.32 3.18 -7.76
CA ALA A 55 0.96 2.67 -7.91
C ALA A 55 0.73 1.95 -9.25
N GLY A 56 1.39 2.40 -10.32
CA GLY A 56 1.39 1.73 -11.62
C GLY A 56 2.16 0.41 -11.66
N GLU A 57 3.16 0.27 -10.81
CA GLU A 57 4.01 -0.93 -10.66
C GLU A 57 3.38 -1.95 -9.68
N GLY A 58 2.27 -1.60 -9.03
CA GLY A 58 1.54 -2.46 -8.10
C GLY A 58 1.75 -2.16 -6.62
N ASP A 59 2.59 -1.17 -6.29
CA ASP A 59 2.80 -0.75 -4.91
C ASP A 59 1.59 0.04 -4.39
N VAL A 60 1.15 -0.24 -3.17
CA VAL A 60 0.05 0.50 -2.53
C VAL A 60 0.51 1.89 -2.05
N CYS A 61 1.74 1.96 -1.55
CA CYS A 61 2.33 3.15 -0.95
C CYS A 61 3.83 3.26 -1.23
N VAL A 62 4.39 4.44 -0.97
CA VAL A 62 5.81 4.74 -1.12
C VAL A 62 6.40 5.07 0.24
N PRO A 63 7.27 4.21 0.80
CA PRO A 63 8.04 4.54 1.98
C PRO A 63 9.08 5.61 1.64
N LEU A 64 8.86 6.85 2.07
CA LEU A 64 9.70 8.01 1.71
C LEU A 64 11.17 7.80 2.14
N ALA A 65 11.39 7.17 3.30
CA ALA A 65 12.73 6.85 3.79
C ALA A 65 13.55 5.99 2.81
N ARG A 66 12.90 5.15 1.98
CA ARG A 66 13.56 4.34 0.94
C ARG A 66 13.99 5.15 -0.28
N HIS A 67 13.59 6.40 -0.39
CA HIS A 67 13.88 7.28 -1.52
C HIS A 67 14.59 8.56 -1.12
N ALA A 68 14.51 8.97 0.14
CA ALA A 68 15.12 10.21 0.61
C ALA A 68 16.64 10.25 0.36
N GLY A 69 17.13 11.40 -0.12
CA GLY A 69 18.56 11.68 -0.33
C GLY A 69 19.23 10.87 -1.44
N ARG A 70 18.47 10.25 -2.33
CA ARG A 70 18.96 9.44 -3.44
C ARG A 70 18.10 9.65 -4.69
N VAL A 71 18.52 9.07 -5.81
CA VAL A 71 17.76 9.09 -7.06
C VAL A 71 16.40 8.40 -6.84
N ALA A 72 15.32 9.17 -6.99
CA ALA A 72 13.95 8.69 -6.81
C ALA A 72 13.33 8.25 -8.14
N LEU A 73 13.66 8.93 -9.23
CA LEU A 73 13.20 8.64 -10.58
C LEU A 73 14.40 8.72 -11.54
N ALA A 74 14.52 7.75 -12.43
CA ALA A 74 15.54 7.74 -13.48
C ALA A 74 15.00 7.06 -14.74
N ALA A 75 15.45 7.54 -15.90
CA ALA A 75 15.31 6.87 -17.17
C ALA A 75 16.61 6.17 -17.55
N GLY A 76 16.49 4.95 -18.11
CA GLY A 76 17.64 4.11 -18.49
C GLY A 76 18.28 3.41 -17.29
N GLY A 77 18.75 2.17 -17.49
CA GLY A 77 19.43 1.38 -16.45
C GLY A 77 20.94 1.67 -16.33
N ASP A 78 21.49 2.44 -17.25
CA ASP A 78 22.92 2.70 -17.47
C ASP A 78 23.35 4.14 -17.13
N GLY A 79 22.46 4.95 -16.54
CA GLY A 79 22.79 6.28 -16.00
C GLY A 79 22.93 7.40 -17.05
N ALA A 80 22.64 7.13 -18.32
CA ALA A 80 22.70 8.11 -19.40
C ALA A 80 21.41 8.95 -19.55
N GLY A 81 20.31 8.56 -18.89
CA GLY A 81 19.02 9.24 -18.99
C GLY A 81 18.77 10.30 -17.90
N PRO A 82 17.70 11.10 -18.05
CA PRO A 82 17.30 12.04 -17.01
C PRO A 82 17.04 11.29 -15.69
N ALA A 83 17.56 11.85 -14.60
CA ALA A 83 17.31 11.40 -13.25
C ALA A 83 16.78 12.55 -12.40
N LEU A 84 16.18 12.24 -11.25
CA LEU A 84 15.69 13.20 -10.28
C LEU A 84 15.92 12.68 -8.87
N ASP A 85 16.68 13.45 -8.09
CA ASP A 85 16.97 13.15 -6.69
C ASP A 85 15.84 13.58 -5.78
N ALA A 86 15.59 12.79 -4.75
CA ALA A 86 14.68 13.15 -3.69
C ALA A 86 15.37 13.97 -2.60
N PRO A 87 14.64 14.92 -1.97
CA PRO A 87 15.15 15.66 -0.84
C PRO A 87 15.49 14.73 0.35
N PRO A 88 16.28 15.23 1.32
CA PRO A 88 16.42 14.58 2.63
C PRO A 88 15.05 14.35 3.28
N LEU A 89 14.91 13.26 4.04
CA LEU A 89 13.61 12.82 4.55
C LEU A 89 12.88 13.92 5.35
N ALA A 90 13.58 14.59 6.25
CA ALA A 90 13.01 15.65 7.09
C ALA A 90 12.57 16.88 6.28
N GLU A 91 13.28 17.23 5.21
CA GLU A 91 12.88 18.32 4.31
C GLU A 91 11.69 17.91 3.46
N TRP A 92 11.71 16.68 2.95
CA TRP A 92 10.63 16.16 2.12
C TRP A 92 9.32 16.09 2.91
N ARG A 93 9.37 15.56 4.13
CA ARG A 93 8.21 15.50 5.03
C ARG A 93 7.64 16.87 5.32
N ARG A 94 8.48 17.83 5.72
CA ARG A 94 8.03 19.21 5.99
C ARG A 94 7.34 19.82 4.77
N ALA A 95 7.90 19.65 3.57
CA ALA A 95 7.30 20.15 2.34
C ALA A 95 5.95 19.49 2.02
N LEU A 96 5.80 18.19 2.31
CA LEU A 96 4.56 17.46 2.11
C LEU A 96 3.50 17.82 3.16
N GLU A 97 3.87 17.86 4.44
CA GLU A 97 2.98 18.23 5.55
C GLU A 97 2.48 19.68 5.41
N ALA A 98 3.27 20.57 4.80
CA ALA A 98 2.87 21.95 4.52
C ALA A 98 2.07 22.13 3.21
N SER A 99 1.75 21.05 2.48
CA SER A 99 1.10 21.12 1.18
C SER A 99 -0.41 20.88 1.28
N PRO A 100 -1.27 21.75 0.74
CA PRO A 100 -2.72 21.51 0.69
C PRO A 100 -3.10 20.32 -0.21
N ALA A 101 -2.19 19.89 -1.10
CA ALA A 101 -2.38 18.70 -1.93
C ALA A 101 -2.13 17.37 -1.17
N VAL A 102 -1.69 17.45 0.09
CA VAL A 102 -1.34 16.30 0.93
C VAL A 102 -2.16 16.36 2.21
N GLY A 103 -2.88 15.29 2.51
CA GLY A 103 -3.66 15.13 3.74
C GLY A 103 -3.03 14.13 4.69
N GLY A 104 -3.57 14.07 5.91
CA GLY A 104 -3.28 13.03 6.88
C GLY A 104 -4.21 11.82 6.74
N PRO A 105 -3.99 10.77 7.55
CA PRO A 105 -4.83 9.59 7.56
C PRO A 105 -6.30 9.94 7.84
N GLY A 106 -7.20 9.63 6.91
CA GLY A 106 -8.63 9.91 7.01
C GLY A 106 -9.11 11.03 6.11
N ASP A 107 -8.20 11.84 5.58
CA ASP A 107 -8.54 12.98 4.73
C ASP A 107 -8.84 12.56 3.27
N HIS A 108 -9.09 13.55 2.41
CA HIS A 108 -9.59 13.35 1.03
C HIS A 108 -8.70 13.97 -0.05
N GLN A 109 -7.49 14.38 0.32
CA GLN A 109 -6.50 14.95 -0.56
C GLN A 109 -6.01 13.91 -1.58
N PRO A 110 -5.48 14.35 -2.73
CA PRO A 110 -4.92 13.46 -3.75
C PRO A 110 -3.81 12.55 -3.21
N LEU A 111 -3.01 13.08 -2.29
CA LEU A 111 -1.95 12.37 -1.60
C LEU A 111 -2.27 12.30 -0.11
N ILE A 112 -1.93 11.18 0.52
CA ILE A 112 -2.05 11.01 1.97
C ILE A 112 -0.69 10.61 2.53
N LEU A 113 -0.26 11.29 3.58
CA LEU A 113 0.96 10.99 4.32
C LEU A 113 0.61 10.36 5.66
N ASP A 114 0.93 9.07 5.82
CA ASP A 114 0.75 8.31 7.05
C ASP A 114 2.12 7.95 7.63
N GLY A 115 2.61 8.77 8.56
CA GLY A 115 4.00 8.69 9.03
C GLY A 115 4.99 8.99 7.90
N ASP A 116 5.79 7.98 7.53
CA ASP A 116 6.76 8.06 6.41
C ASP A 116 6.23 7.40 5.12
N LEU A 117 4.97 6.94 5.11
CA LEU A 117 4.34 6.27 3.98
C LEU A 117 3.49 7.27 3.19
N LEU A 118 3.81 7.44 1.91
CA LEU A 118 3.05 8.27 1.00
C LEU A 118 2.11 7.42 0.15
N TYR A 119 0.85 7.83 0.07
CA TYR A 119 -0.19 7.14 -0.66
C TYR A 119 -0.82 8.03 -1.71
N LEU A 120 -1.39 7.40 -2.75
CA LEU A 120 -2.53 8.00 -3.43
C LEU A 120 -3.73 7.92 -2.49
N GLY A 121 -4.49 9.01 -2.33
CA GLY A 121 -5.57 9.05 -1.32
C GLY A 121 -6.60 7.93 -1.47
N ARG A 122 -6.93 7.54 -2.71
CA ARG A 122 -7.78 6.38 -2.97
C ARG A 122 -7.22 5.05 -2.45
N HIS A 123 -5.90 4.84 -2.53
CA HIS A 123 -5.26 3.60 -2.10
C HIS A 123 -5.22 3.52 -0.58
N TRP A 124 -4.92 4.64 0.10
CA TRP A 124 -5.03 4.72 1.56
C TRP A 124 -6.46 4.40 2.01
N GLY A 125 -7.47 4.99 1.35
CA GLY A 125 -8.87 4.71 1.64
C GLY A 125 -9.25 3.24 1.48
N TRP A 126 -8.76 2.56 0.44
CA TRP A 126 -8.96 1.11 0.27
C TRP A 126 -8.27 0.29 1.35
N GLU A 127 -7.02 0.62 1.70
CA GLU A 127 -6.30 -0.08 2.77
C GLU A 127 -7.01 0.09 4.12
N ALA A 128 -7.44 1.31 4.44
CA ALA A 128 -8.20 1.61 5.65
C ALA A 128 -9.53 0.83 5.69
N GLN A 129 -10.25 0.73 4.56
CA GLN A 129 -11.48 -0.06 4.47
C GLN A 129 -11.21 -1.56 4.68
N VAL A 130 -10.17 -2.13 4.07
CA VAL A 130 -9.80 -3.53 4.27
C VAL A 130 -9.47 -3.77 5.75
N ALA A 131 -8.64 -2.91 6.35
CA ALA A 131 -8.28 -3.02 7.77
C ALA A 131 -9.51 -2.93 8.68
N ALA A 132 -10.43 -1.99 8.41
CA ALA A 132 -11.67 -1.85 9.17
C ALA A 132 -12.56 -3.09 9.06
N HIS A 133 -12.74 -3.64 7.86
CA HIS A 133 -13.53 -4.86 7.66
C HIS A 133 -12.92 -6.08 8.35
N LEU A 134 -11.60 -6.23 8.32
CA LEU A 134 -10.91 -7.33 9.02
C LEU A 134 -11.09 -7.22 10.53
N ARG A 135 -10.88 -6.02 11.11
CA ARG A 135 -11.10 -5.78 12.55
C ARG A 135 -12.54 -6.04 12.97
N ALA A 136 -13.51 -5.56 12.18
CA ALA A 136 -14.93 -5.76 12.45
C ALA A 136 -15.35 -7.24 12.44
N ARG A 137 -14.73 -8.06 11.58
CA ARG A 137 -14.95 -9.52 11.58
C ARG A 137 -14.29 -10.18 12.79
N MET A 138 -13.08 -9.76 13.17
CA MET A 138 -12.34 -10.33 14.30
C MET A 138 -13.00 -10.05 15.66
N GLY A 139 -13.76 -8.97 15.80
CA GLY A 139 -14.44 -8.59 17.06
C GLY A 139 -15.75 -9.33 17.35
N ARG A 140 -16.11 -10.35 16.57
CA ARG A 140 -17.33 -11.14 16.77
C ARG A 140 -17.01 -12.44 17.51
N ASP A 141 -17.26 -12.47 18.82
CA ASP A 141 -17.22 -13.71 19.59
C ASP A 141 -18.60 -14.36 19.58
N GLU A 142 -18.75 -15.40 18.76
CA GLU A 142 -19.93 -16.28 18.79
C GLU A 142 -19.56 -17.54 19.60
N PRO A 143 -20.35 -17.90 20.62
CA PRO A 143 -20.09 -19.11 21.38
C PRO A 143 -20.18 -20.36 20.48
N VAL A 144 -19.12 -21.15 20.46
CA VAL A 144 -19.05 -22.42 19.72
C VAL A 144 -19.28 -23.58 20.68
N ASP A 145 -20.19 -24.48 20.33
CA ASP A 145 -20.33 -25.78 21.01
C ASP A 145 -19.13 -26.67 20.64
N GLU A 146 -18.15 -26.71 21.55
CA GLU A 146 -16.92 -27.50 21.36
C GLU A 146 -17.18 -29.00 21.23
N ALA A 147 -18.21 -29.54 21.89
CA ALA A 147 -18.53 -30.95 21.83
C ALA A 147 -19.04 -31.31 20.42
N ARG A 148 -19.95 -30.48 19.89
CA ARG A 148 -20.45 -30.62 18.52
C ARG A 148 -19.34 -30.43 17.48
N LEU A 149 -18.45 -29.45 17.68
CA LEU A 149 -17.29 -29.24 16.81
C LEU A 149 -16.37 -30.47 16.80
N ARG A 150 -16.02 -31.01 17.97
CA ARG A 150 -15.15 -32.19 18.09
C ARG A 150 -15.75 -33.40 17.37
N ALA A 151 -17.03 -33.68 17.58
CA ALA A 151 -17.74 -34.76 16.92
C ALA A 151 -17.79 -34.56 15.39
N GLY A 152 -17.99 -33.33 14.92
CA GLY A 152 -17.97 -33.00 13.49
C GLY A 152 -16.61 -33.23 12.85
N LEU A 153 -15.53 -32.77 13.50
CA LEU A 153 -14.16 -32.95 13.02
C LEU A 153 -13.76 -34.43 12.98
N GLU A 154 -14.13 -35.21 14.00
CA GLU A 154 -13.86 -36.66 14.01
C GLU A 154 -14.60 -37.39 12.88
N ARG A 155 -15.84 -36.99 12.58
CA ARG A 155 -16.60 -37.56 11.45
C ARG A 155 -15.99 -37.23 10.09
N LEU A 156 -15.44 -36.03 9.90
CA LEU A 156 -14.91 -35.57 8.62
C LEU A 156 -13.46 -36.00 8.36
N PHE A 157 -12.62 -36.00 9.40
CA PHE A 157 -11.18 -36.25 9.30
C PHE A 157 -10.75 -37.59 9.93
N GLY A 158 -11.67 -38.30 10.58
CA GLY A 158 -11.37 -39.51 11.34
C GLY A 158 -10.79 -39.23 12.73
N PRO A 159 -10.38 -40.29 13.46
CA PRO A 159 -9.73 -40.14 14.76
C PRO A 159 -8.38 -39.42 14.63
N LEU A 160 -7.97 -38.70 15.68
CA LEU A 160 -6.67 -38.03 15.71
C LEU A 160 -5.56 -39.08 15.60
N ARG A 161 -4.73 -38.95 14.57
CA ARG A 161 -3.50 -39.73 14.44
C ARG A 161 -2.39 -39.01 15.20
N THR A 162 -1.70 -39.71 16.09
CA THR A 162 -0.65 -39.15 16.95
C THR A 162 0.68 -38.89 16.24
N GLU A 163 0.82 -39.34 14.99
CA GLU A 163 2.08 -39.37 14.25
C GLU A 163 2.40 -38.03 13.54
N ALA A 164 1.38 -37.21 13.24
CA ALA A 164 1.55 -35.89 12.62
C ALA A 164 0.33 -34.98 12.82
N VAL A 165 0.56 -33.66 12.83
CA VAL A 165 -0.54 -32.67 12.83
C VAL A 165 -1.24 -32.69 11.47
N ASP A 166 -2.55 -32.94 11.50
CA ASP A 166 -3.42 -32.76 10.35
C ASP A 166 -3.75 -31.27 10.16
N TRP A 167 -3.01 -30.60 9.28
CA TRP A 167 -3.18 -29.18 8.98
C TRP A 167 -4.55 -28.86 8.36
N GLN A 168 -5.19 -29.80 7.68
CA GLN A 168 -6.53 -29.60 7.11
C GLN A 168 -7.58 -29.62 8.21
N ARG A 169 -7.48 -30.59 9.13
CA ARG A 169 -8.32 -30.64 10.33
C ARG A 169 -8.14 -29.40 11.21
N ALA A 170 -6.90 -28.93 11.38
CA ALA A 170 -6.60 -27.73 12.14
C ALA A 170 -7.18 -26.47 11.48
N ALA A 171 -7.07 -26.35 10.15
CA ALA A 171 -7.65 -25.24 9.39
C ALA A 171 -9.19 -25.24 9.49
N ALA A 172 -9.84 -26.39 9.37
CA ALA A 172 -11.29 -26.53 9.53
C ALA A 172 -11.75 -26.15 10.96
N ALA A 173 -11.02 -26.60 11.99
CA ALA A 173 -11.31 -26.21 13.37
C ALA A 173 -11.17 -24.70 13.58
N LEU A 174 -10.08 -24.08 13.08
CA LEU A 174 -9.86 -22.64 13.17
C LEU A 174 -10.94 -21.83 12.44
N ALA A 175 -11.42 -22.32 11.30
CA ALA A 175 -12.50 -21.67 10.54
C ALA A 175 -13.85 -21.66 11.29
N VAL A 176 -14.09 -22.62 12.18
CA VAL A 176 -15.28 -22.62 13.06
C VAL A 176 -15.05 -21.80 14.32
N LEU A 177 -13.86 -21.90 14.92
CA LEU A 177 -13.54 -21.24 16.19
C LEU A 177 -13.28 -19.73 16.07
N ARG A 178 -12.96 -19.25 14.86
CA ARG A 178 -12.65 -17.84 14.62
C ARG A 178 -13.63 -17.24 13.62
N PRO A 179 -14.13 -16.03 13.86
CA PRO A 179 -15.03 -15.34 12.94
C PRO A 179 -14.35 -14.92 11.61
N LEU A 180 -13.02 -14.99 11.57
CA LEU A 180 -12.22 -14.82 10.36
C LEU A 180 -11.05 -15.82 10.41
N ALA A 181 -10.95 -16.66 9.40
CA ALA A 181 -9.80 -17.54 9.16
C ALA A 181 -9.33 -17.41 7.72
N VAL A 182 -8.02 -17.37 7.52
CA VAL A 182 -7.39 -17.37 6.19
C VAL A 182 -6.61 -18.68 6.06
N VAL A 183 -7.04 -19.55 5.15
CA VAL A 183 -6.39 -20.82 4.87
C VAL A 183 -5.50 -20.66 3.66
N THR A 184 -4.19 -20.73 3.86
CA THR A 184 -3.18 -20.63 2.78
C THR A 184 -2.52 -21.98 2.54
N GLY A 185 -1.95 -22.18 1.35
CA GLY A 185 -1.27 -23.43 1.01
C GLY A 185 -0.88 -23.47 -0.46
N GLY A 186 0.22 -24.18 -0.78
CA GLY A 186 0.71 -24.33 -2.15
C GLY A 186 -0.24 -25.13 -3.07
N PRO A 187 0.03 -25.19 -4.38
CA PRO A 187 -0.71 -26.07 -5.28
C PRO A 187 -0.71 -27.51 -4.77
N GLY A 188 -1.85 -28.21 -4.85
CA GLY A 188 -1.96 -29.62 -4.44
C GLY A 188 -2.12 -29.91 -2.94
N THR A 189 -2.12 -28.91 -2.04
CA THR A 189 -2.27 -29.12 -0.59
C THR A 189 -3.70 -29.42 -0.11
N GLY A 190 -4.61 -29.76 -1.02
CA GLY A 190 -6.00 -30.11 -0.69
C GLY A 190 -6.85 -28.99 -0.08
N LYS A 191 -6.51 -27.71 -0.30
CA LYS A 191 -7.31 -26.56 0.19
C LYS A 191 -8.79 -26.65 -0.19
N THR A 192 -9.08 -27.03 -1.44
CA THR A 192 -10.45 -27.20 -1.95
C THR A 192 -11.20 -28.36 -1.30
N THR A 193 -10.49 -29.35 -0.76
CA THR A 193 -11.09 -30.45 0.02
C THR A 193 -11.30 -30.06 1.47
N THR A 194 -10.55 -29.06 1.96
CA THR A 194 -10.62 -28.56 3.35
C THR A 194 -11.74 -27.54 3.56
N VAL A 195 -12.08 -26.76 2.51
CA VAL A 195 -13.18 -25.77 2.48
C VAL A 195 -14.46 -26.43 2.02
#